data_AF-A0A1G3R7Y5-F1
#
_entry.id   AF-A0A1G3R7Y5-F1
#
_cell.length_a   1.000
_cell.length_b   1.000
_cell.length_c   1.000
_cell.angle_alpha   90.00
_cell.angle_beta   90.00
_cell.angle_gamma   90.00
#
_symmetry.space_group_name_H-M   'P 1'
#
loop_
_entity.id
_entity.type
_entity.pdbx_description
1 polymer ?
#
loop_
_entity_poly.entity_id
_entity_poly.type
_entity_poly.pdbx_seq_one_letter_code
_entity_poly.pdbx_strand_id
1 'polypeptide(L)'
;MGIIDFFRRIALRLILRNALALEEEIYGHFLDLPEELAGLELPAPLQAIVEEEREHRRLLARMIEGRLDHGEIEKALEARHIHDLDKVRPLEARYAPIREKLRHIYGHERAVYEFFRSLYKKSSLPFVKRAFQFLTQQEEMHVRLLERLLGDG
;
A
#
# COMPACT_ATOMS: atom_id res chain seq x y z
N MET A 1 30.65 14.69 -4.15
CA MET A 1 29.19 14.55 -3.98
C MET A 1 28.56 15.92 -4.19
N GLY A 2 27.67 16.06 -5.16
CA GLY A 2 27.18 17.36 -5.62
C GLY A 2 25.88 17.81 -4.96
N ILE A 3 25.62 19.12 -4.98
CA ILE A 3 24.41 19.78 -4.46
C ILE A 3 23.12 19.16 -5.04
N ILE A 4 23.16 18.67 -6.28
CA ILE A 4 22.03 18.00 -6.95
C ILE A 4 21.65 16.69 -6.25
N ASP A 5 22.62 15.89 -5.81
CA ASP A 5 22.35 14.63 -5.09
C ASP A 5 21.75 14.88 -3.70
N PHE A 6 22.13 16.00 -3.07
CA PHE A 6 21.58 16.43 -1.79
C PHE A 6 20.10 16.82 -1.91
N PHE A 7 19.74 17.65 -2.88
CA PHE A 7 18.34 18.02 -3.12
C PHE A 7 17.47 16.82 -3.53
N ARG A 8 18.00 15.90 -4.35
CA ARG A 8 17.30 14.64 -4.68
C ARG A 8 16.99 13.81 -3.44
N ARG A 9 17.94 13.65 -2.52
CA ARG A 9 17.74 12.90 -1.27
C ARG A 9 16.71 13.55 -0.36
N ILE A 10 16.67 14.88 -0.29
CA ILE A 10 15.69 15.60 0.54
C ILE A 10 14.27 15.48 -0.03
N ALA A 11 14.09 15.74 -1.33
CA ALA A 11 12.78 15.64 -1.97
C ALA A 11 12.22 14.21 -1.88
N LEU A 12 13.07 13.21 -2.12
CA LEU A 12 12.69 11.81 -1.98
C LEU A 12 12.31 11.47 -0.52
N ARG A 13 13.09 11.90 0.47
CA ARG A 13 12.74 11.70 1.89
C ARG A 13 11.41 12.33 2.28
N LEU A 14 11.09 13.52 1.76
CA LEU A 14 9.81 14.16 2.04
C LEU A 14 8.65 13.35 1.48
N ILE A 15 8.77 12.89 0.24
CA ILE A 15 7.74 12.08 -0.41
C ILE A 15 7.58 10.73 0.30
N LEU A 16 8.69 10.07 0.66
CA LEU A 16 8.66 8.81 1.40
C LEU A 16 8.05 8.96 2.80
N ARG A 17 8.26 10.10 3.47
CA ARG A 17 7.61 10.38 4.75
C ARG A 17 6.10 10.55 4.63
N ASN A 18 5.63 11.24 3.58
CA ASN A 18 4.21 11.36 3.31
C ASN A 18 3.59 10.01 2.92
N ALA A 19 4.29 9.22 2.10
CA ALA A 19 3.91 7.84 1.79
C ALA A 19 3.78 7.02 3.07
N LEU A 20 4.80 7.02 3.92
CA LEU A 20 4.77 6.30 5.19
C LEU A 20 3.59 6.75 6.06
N ALA A 21 3.34 8.06 6.19
CA ALA A 21 2.22 8.56 6.98
C ALA A 21 0.86 8.05 6.47
N LEU A 22 0.68 7.98 5.15
CA LEU A 22 -0.52 7.41 4.53
C LEU A 22 -0.65 5.90 4.81
N GLU A 23 0.44 5.12 4.66
CA GLU A 23 0.41 3.69 5.00
C GLU A 23 0.15 3.45 6.49
N GLU A 24 0.65 4.33 7.37
CA GLU A 24 0.41 4.23 8.81
C GLU A 24 -1.06 4.42 9.17
N GLU A 25 -1.74 5.34 8.47
CA GLU A 25 -3.18 5.59 8.61
C GLU A 25 -4.01 4.40 8.10
N ILE A 26 -3.72 3.91 6.88
CA ILE A 26 -4.39 2.74 6.29
C ILE A 26 -4.20 1.50 7.15
N TYR A 27 -2.96 1.20 7.53
CA TYR A 27 -2.65 0.06 8.39
C TYR A 27 -3.36 0.14 9.75
N GLY A 28 -3.53 1.35 10.30
CA GLY A 28 -4.34 1.56 11.50
C GLY A 28 -5.77 1.09 11.31
N HIS A 29 -6.41 1.46 10.19
CA HIS A 29 -7.77 1.00 9.88
C HIS A 29 -7.88 -0.53 9.76
N PHE A 30 -6.86 -1.19 9.22
CA PHE A 30 -6.79 -2.65 9.16
C PHE A 30 -6.62 -3.30 10.54
N LEU A 31 -5.80 -2.72 11.41
CA LEU A 31 -5.57 -3.22 12.77
C LEU A 31 -6.81 -3.16 13.65
N ASP A 32 -7.73 -2.26 13.34
CA ASP A 32 -8.98 -2.13 14.07
C ASP A 32 -10.07 -3.09 13.53
N LEU A 33 -9.81 -3.90 12.48
CA LEU A 33 -10.78 -4.87 11.95
C LEU A 33 -11.07 -6.05 12.90
N PRO A 34 -10.07 -6.66 13.58
CA PRO A 34 -10.30 -7.76 14.53
C PRO A 34 -11.26 -7.41 15.67
N GLU A 35 -11.25 -6.18 16.15
CA GLU A 35 -12.18 -5.72 17.21
C GLU A 35 -13.64 -5.74 16.74
N GLU A 36 -13.88 -5.42 15.47
CA GLU A 36 -15.21 -5.37 14.85
C GLU A 36 -15.71 -6.74 14.36
N LEU A 37 -14.81 -7.73 14.28
CA LEU A 37 -15.12 -9.06 13.79
C LEU A 37 -15.88 -9.94 14.81
N ALA A 38 -16.10 -9.47 16.04
CA ALA A 38 -16.86 -10.19 17.07
C ALA A 38 -16.43 -11.67 17.27
N GLY A 39 -15.13 -11.94 17.14
CA GLY A 39 -14.53 -13.28 17.26
C GLY A 39 -14.45 -14.07 15.95
N LEU A 40 -14.84 -13.49 14.81
CA LEU A 40 -14.58 -14.07 13.49
C LEU A 40 -13.12 -13.88 13.06
N GLU A 41 -12.59 -14.85 12.34
CA GLU A 41 -11.28 -14.72 11.71
C GLU A 41 -11.36 -13.80 10.48
N LEU A 42 -10.31 -13.00 10.29
CA LEU A 42 -10.15 -12.15 9.12
C LEU A 42 -10.06 -13.03 7.86
N PRO A 43 -10.83 -12.74 6.81
CA PRO A 43 -10.72 -13.43 5.52
C PRO A 43 -9.28 -13.44 5.01
N ALA A 44 -8.80 -14.58 4.52
CA ALA A 44 -7.43 -14.73 4.03
C ALA A 44 -6.97 -13.63 3.04
N PRO A 45 -7.79 -13.15 2.09
CA PRO A 45 -7.39 -12.04 1.23
C PRO A 45 -7.17 -10.72 1.97
N LEU A 46 -7.97 -10.43 3.00
CA LEU A 46 -7.76 -9.24 3.85
C LEU A 46 -6.52 -9.41 4.72
N GLN A 47 -6.28 -10.60 5.27
CA GLN A 47 -5.06 -10.89 6.03
C GLN A 47 -3.79 -10.70 5.19
N ALA A 48 -3.83 -11.08 3.91
CA ALA A 48 -2.72 -10.86 3.00
C ALA A 48 -2.43 -9.36 2.78
N ILE A 49 -3.47 -8.53 2.61
CA ILE A 49 -3.32 -7.07 2.51
C ILE A 49 -2.68 -6.52 3.79
N VAL A 50 -3.12 -6.95 4.98
CA VAL A 50 -2.55 -6.48 6.25
C VAL A 50 -1.05 -6.75 6.36
N GLU A 51 -0.59 -7.95 5.97
CA GLU A 51 0.85 -8.25 6.00
C GLU A 51 1.63 -7.50 4.92
N GLU A 52 1.05 -7.27 3.74
CA GLU A 52 1.66 -6.44 2.69
C GLU A 52 1.82 -4.98 3.14
N GLU A 53 0.78 -4.38 3.71
CA GLU A 53 0.82 -3.03 4.25
C GLU A 53 1.87 -2.87 5.35
N ARG A 54 2.03 -3.91 6.18
CA ARG A 54 3.10 -3.96 7.18
C ARG A 54 4.49 -3.99 6.54
N GLU A 55 4.66 -4.71 5.43
CA GLU A 55 5.91 -4.78 4.68
C GLU A 55 6.21 -3.46 3.96
N HIS A 56 5.22 -2.81 3.36
CA HIS A 56 5.32 -1.47 2.78
C HIS A 56 5.83 -0.46 3.80
N ARG A 57 5.21 -0.41 4.99
CA ARG A 57 5.66 0.46 6.09
C ARG A 57 7.12 0.23 6.47
N ARG A 58 7.52 -1.05 6.64
CA ARG A 58 8.91 -1.40 6.98
C ARG A 58 9.88 -0.95 5.90
N LEU A 59 9.52 -1.13 4.63
CA LEU A 59 10.33 -0.70 3.49
C LEU A 59 10.49 0.82 3.49
N LEU A 60 9.38 1.57 3.55
CA LEU A 60 9.37 3.03 3.54
C LEU A 60 10.17 3.61 4.71
N ALA A 61 10.01 3.07 5.92
CA ALA A 61 10.78 3.48 7.09
C ALA A 61 12.30 3.31 6.87
N ARG A 62 12.73 2.13 6.39
CA ARG A 62 14.15 1.87 6.09
C ARG A 62 14.68 2.79 4.97
N MET A 63 13.85 3.13 3.98
CA MET A 63 14.23 4.06 2.91
C MET A 63 14.45 5.48 3.45
N ILE A 64 13.59 5.96 4.35
CA ILE A 64 13.71 7.28 4.99
C ILE A 64 15.01 7.36 5.81
N GLU A 65 15.30 6.33 6.60
CA GLU A 65 16.50 6.22 7.44
C GLU A 65 17.78 6.15 6.62
N GLY A 66 17.70 5.89 5.31
CA GLY A 66 18.86 5.72 4.44
C GLY A 66 19.65 4.44 4.75
N ARG A 67 18.97 3.42 5.31
CA ARG A 67 19.54 2.12 5.73
C ARG A 67 19.27 1.01 4.71
N LEU A 68 18.88 1.36 3.48
CA LEU A 68 18.71 0.41 2.39
C LEU A 68 19.79 0.66 1.34
N ASP A 69 20.51 -0.40 1.00
CA ASP A 69 21.34 -0.38 -0.19
C ASP A 69 20.45 -0.45 -1.46
N HIS A 70 21.01 -0.06 -2.61
CA HIS A 70 20.27 0.00 -3.87
C HIS A 70 19.71 -1.37 -4.33
N GLY A 71 20.44 -2.45 -4.06
CA GLY A 71 20.03 -3.82 -4.35
C GLY A 71 18.93 -4.33 -3.42
N GLU A 72 18.88 -3.89 -2.16
CA GLU A 72 17.74 -4.19 -1.28
C GLU A 72 16.46 -3.49 -1.74
N ILE A 73 16.57 -2.27 -2.26
CA ILE A 73 15.44 -1.55 -2.87
C ILE A 73 14.98 -2.28 -4.13
N GLU A 74 15.88 -2.65 -5.03
CA GLU A 74 15.50 -3.40 -6.24
C GLU A 74 14.84 -4.74 -5.90
N LYS A 75 15.36 -5.49 -4.91
CA LYS A 75 14.70 -6.73 -4.45
C LYS A 75 13.29 -6.50 -3.91
N ALA A 76 13.09 -5.43 -3.15
CA ALA A 76 11.76 -5.08 -2.65
C ALA A 76 10.83 -4.65 -3.79
N LEU A 77 11.34 -3.93 -4.80
CA LEU A 77 10.58 -3.56 -6.00
C LEU A 77 10.26 -4.77 -6.91
N GLU A 78 11.07 -5.82 -6.83
CA GLU A 78 10.89 -7.09 -7.56
C GLU A 78 10.01 -8.09 -6.83
N ALA A 79 9.85 -7.96 -5.51
CA ALA A 79 8.91 -8.72 -4.71
C ALA A 79 7.48 -8.34 -5.10
N ARG A 80 6.96 -9.00 -6.13
CA ARG A 80 5.56 -8.89 -6.51
C ARG A 80 4.73 -9.78 -5.61
N HIS A 81 3.87 -9.18 -4.80
CA HIS A 81 2.78 -9.91 -4.19
C HIS A 81 1.69 -10.11 -5.25
N ILE A 82 1.59 -11.35 -5.75
CA ILE A 82 0.61 -11.71 -6.77
C ILE A 82 -0.64 -12.21 -6.06
N HIS A 83 -1.63 -11.33 -5.94
CA HIS A 83 -3.00 -11.76 -5.61
C HIS A 83 -3.65 -12.36 -6.85
N ASP A 84 -4.16 -13.58 -6.70
CA ASP A 84 -5.01 -14.20 -7.71
C ASP A 84 -6.44 -13.66 -7.57
N LEU A 85 -6.68 -12.51 -8.21
CA LEU A 85 -7.97 -11.83 -8.16
C LEU A 85 -9.12 -12.78 -8.54
N ASP A 86 -8.90 -13.74 -9.44
CA ASP A 86 -9.95 -14.65 -9.94
C ASP A 86 -10.42 -15.66 -8.89
N LYS A 87 -9.66 -15.83 -7.81
CA LYS A 87 -10.05 -16.62 -6.64
C LYS A 87 -10.73 -15.78 -5.55
N VAL A 88 -10.71 -14.46 -5.66
CA VAL A 88 -11.35 -13.56 -4.69
C VAL A 88 -12.85 -13.57 -4.92
N ARG A 89 -13.59 -13.95 -3.87
CA ARG A 89 -15.06 -13.93 -3.85
C ARG A 89 -15.56 -12.78 -2.97
N PRO A 90 -16.76 -12.25 -3.23
CA PRO A 90 -17.39 -11.30 -2.33
C PRO A 90 -17.51 -11.84 -0.92
N LEU A 91 -17.44 -10.94 0.06
CA LEU A 91 -17.52 -11.26 1.47
C LEU A 91 -18.85 -11.91 1.82
N GLU A 92 -18.78 -13.02 2.54
CA GLU A 92 -19.95 -13.68 3.12
C GLU A 92 -20.74 -12.72 4.03
N ALA A 93 -22.04 -12.97 4.17
CA ALA A 93 -22.93 -12.15 5.00
C ALA A 93 -22.49 -12.04 6.47
N ARG A 94 -21.77 -13.04 6.99
CA ARG A 94 -21.22 -13.02 8.36
C ARG A 94 -20.24 -11.87 8.61
N TYR A 95 -19.62 -11.33 7.55
CA TYR A 95 -18.72 -10.18 7.61
C TYR A 95 -19.45 -8.84 7.43
N ALA A 96 -20.78 -8.82 7.48
CA ALA A 96 -21.56 -7.59 7.43
C ALA A 96 -21.09 -6.47 8.39
N PRO A 97 -20.66 -6.75 9.64
CA PRO A 97 -20.21 -5.70 10.56
C PRO A 97 -19.04 -4.87 10.04
N ILE A 98 -18.08 -5.49 9.34
CA ILE A 98 -16.89 -4.81 8.83
C ILE A 98 -17.07 -4.21 7.43
N ARG A 99 -18.22 -4.42 6.78
CA ARG A 99 -18.43 -3.96 5.38
C ARG A 99 -18.26 -2.46 5.22
N GLU A 100 -18.80 -1.67 6.14
CA GLU A 100 -18.68 -0.21 6.06
C GLU A 100 -17.23 0.26 6.28
N LYS A 101 -16.53 -0.37 7.22
CA LYS A 101 -15.11 -0.11 7.45
C LYS A 101 -14.25 -0.47 6.23
N LEU A 102 -14.57 -1.58 5.58
CA LEU A 102 -13.89 -1.96 4.34
C LEU A 102 -14.18 -1.00 3.17
N ARG A 103 -15.39 -0.40 3.11
CA ARG A 103 -15.66 0.70 2.15
C ARG A 103 -14.82 1.94 2.47
N HIS A 104 -14.67 2.27 3.75
CA HIS A 104 -13.82 3.37 4.19
C HIS A 104 -12.35 3.13 3.83
N ILE A 105 -11.85 1.92 4.08
CA ILE A 105 -10.50 1.48 3.70
C ILE A 105 -10.35 1.54 2.18
N TYR A 106 -11.30 0.98 1.41
CA TYR A 106 -11.31 1.07 -0.07
C TYR A 106 -11.23 2.52 -0.57
N GLY A 107 -11.94 3.45 0.07
CA GLY A 107 -11.86 4.87 -0.25
C GLY A 107 -10.46 5.46 -0.03
N HIS A 108 -9.80 5.09 1.07
CA HIS A 108 -8.43 5.52 1.38
C HIS A 108 -7.40 4.93 0.42
N GLU A 109 -7.43 3.61 0.23
CA GLU A 109 -6.61 2.87 -0.74
C GLU A 109 -6.68 3.50 -2.14
N ARG A 110 -7.91 3.84 -2.58
CA ARG A 110 -8.12 4.51 -3.85
C ARG A 110 -7.51 5.91 -3.90
N ALA A 111 -7.56 6.66 -2.80
CA ALA A 111 -6.95 7.98 -2.71
C ALA A 111 -5.42 7.90 -2.77
N VAL A 112 -4.82 6.93 -2.08
CA VAL A 112 -3.37 6.68 -2.06
C VAL A 112 -2.88 6.19 -3.44
N TYR A 113 -3.62 5.28 -4.08
CA TYR A 113 -3.41 4.89 -5.48
C TYR A 113 -3.34 6.12 -6.41
N GLU A 114 -4.35 6.99 -6.38
CA GLU A 114 -4.38 8.16 -7.27
C GLU A 114 -3.26 9.17 -6.94
N PHE A 115 -2.88 9.28 -5.67
CA PHE A 115 -1.73 10.08 -5.24
C PHE A 115 -0.41 9.57 -5.84
N PHE A 116 -0.08 8.28 -5.66
CA PHE A 116 1.15 7.71 -6.22
C PHE A 116 1.13 7.70 -7.75
N ARG A 117 -0.03 7.44 -8.37
CA ARG A 117 -0.20 7.51 -9.82
C ARG A 117 0.11 8.91 -10.35
N SER A 118 -0.34 9.95 -9.65
CA SER A 118 -0.03 11.35 -9.98
C SER A 118 1.47 11.63 -9.87
N LEU A 119 2.13 11.16 -8.80
CA LEU A 119 3.58 11.30 -8.62
C LEU A 119 4.37 10.56 -9.70
N TYR A 120 3.96 9.33 -10.04
CA TYR A 120 4.55 8.53 -11.12
C TYR A 120 4.48 9.27 -12.47
N LYS A 121 3.32 9.82 -12.82
CA LYS A 121 3.12 10.56 -14.07
C LYS A 121 3.96 11.84 -14.15
N LYS A 122 4.18 12.51 -13.02
CA LYS A 122 4.90 13.80 -12.95
C LYS A 122 6.41 13.65 -12.71
N SER A 123 6.88 12.50 -12.26
CA SER A 123 8.30 12.28 -11.96
C SER A 123 9.13 12.13 -13.23
N SER A 124 10.20 12.92 -13.33
CA SER A 124 11.19 12.88 -14.42
C SER A 124 12.45 12.08 -14.07
N LEU A 125 12.64 11.72 -12.79
CA LEU A 125 13.81 10.99 -12.32
C LEU A 125 13.56 9.47 -12.41
N PRO A 126 14.34 8.69 -13.18
CA PRO A 126 14.05 7.28 -13.45
C PRO A 126 13.85 6.41 -12.19
N PHE A 127 14.77 6.54 -11.21
CA PHE A 127 14.70 5.78 -9.96
C PHE A 127 13.45 6.12 -9.14
N VAL A 128 13.15 7.40 -9.00
CA VAL A 128 11.97 7.88 -8.26
C VAL A 128 10.68 7.47 -8.97
N LYS A 129 10.67 7.54 -10.31
CA LYS A 129 9.56 7.09 -11.14
C LYS A 129 9.31 5.59 -10.97
N ARG A 130 10.36 4.77 -10.89
CA ARG A 130 10.24 3.32 -10.65
C ARG A 130 9.66 3.00 -9.28
N ALA A 131 10.09 3.71 -8.24
CA ALA A 131 9.51 3.58 -6.89
C ALA A 131 8.01 3.93 -6.87
N PHE A 132 7.61 5.05 -7.48
CA PHE A 132 6.18 5.39 -7.55
C PHE A 132 5.38 4.44 -8.42
N GLN A 133 5.98 3.89 -9.49
CA GLN A 133 5.33 2.88 -10.31
C GLN A 133 5.03 1.61 -9.49
N PHE A 134 5.98 1.16 -8.68
CA PHE A 134 5.80 0.01 -7.81
C PHE A 134 4.67 0.25 -6.80
N LEU A 135 4.73 1.34 -6.05
CA LEU A 135 3.68 1.69 -5.07
C LEU A 135 2.31 1.77 -5.74
N THR A 136 2.20 2.49 -6.87
CA THR A 136 0.95 2.56 -7.66
C THR A 136 0.40 1.18 -8.04
N GLN A 137 1.25 0.21 -8.35
CA GLN A 137 0.83 -1.15 -8.71
C GLN A 137 0.35 -1.96 -7.51
N GLN A 138 0.91 -1.73 -6.32
CA GLN A 138 0.45 -2.37 -5.09
C GLN A 138 -0.92 -1.81 -4.67
N GLU A 139 -1.06 -0.49 -4.55
CA GLU A 139 -2.35 0.14 -4.23
C GLU A 139 -3.45 -0.24 -5.22
N GLU A 140 -3.13 -0.27 -6.53
CA GLU A 140 -4.10 -0.69 -7.56
C GLU A 140 -4.59 -2.12 -7.30
N MET A 141 -3.72 -3.01 -6.83
CA MET A 141 -4.08 -4.38 -6.50
C MET A 141 -4.99 -4.42 -5.29
N HIS A 142 -4.67 -3.70 -4.21
CA HIS A 142 -5.50 -3.63 -2.99
C HIS A 142 -6.88 -3.06 -3.28
N VAL A 143 -6.97 -1.98 -4.06
CA VAL A 143 -8.24 -1.41 -4.53
C VAL A 143 -9.08 -2.44 -5.26
N ARG A 144 -8.51 -3.19 -6.21
CA ARG A 144 -9.23 -4.23 -6.96
C ARG A 144 -9.66 -5.40 -6.08
N LEU A 145 -8.83 -5.76 -5.11
CA LEU A 145 -9.12 -6.82 -4.16
C LEU A 145 -10.30 -6.44 -3.27
N LEU A 146 -10.29 -5.23 -2.72
CA LEU A 146 -11.36 -4.68 -1.89
C LEU A 146 -12.65 -4.50 -2.69
N GLU A 147 -12.58 -4.04 -3.94
CA GLU A 147 -13.73 -3.94 -4.85
C GLU A 147 -14.40 -5.30 -5.05
N ARG A 148 -13.62 -6.36 -5.33
CA ARG A 148 -14.14 -7.74 -5.45
C ARG A 148 -14.71 -8.27 -4.13
N LEU A 149 -14.05 -7.99 -3.00
CA LEU A 149 -14.53 -8.40 -1.68
C LEU A 149 -15.84 -7.71 -1.29
N LEU A 150 -16.00 -6.44 -1.61
CA LEU A 150 -17.24 -5.69 -1.36
C LEU A 150 -18.38 -6.14 -2.28
N GLY A 151 -18.03 -6.62 -3.48
CA GLY A 151 -18.98 -7.04 -4.52
C GLY A 151 -19.41 -5.88 -5.43
N ASP A 152 -18.58 -4.84 -5.53
CA ASP A 152 -18.87 -3.60 -6.25
C ASP A 152 -18.31 -3.59 -7.70
N GLY A 153 -17.88 -4.76 -8.21
CA GLY A 153 -17.24 -4.95 -9.53
C GLY A 153 -17.86 -6.04 -10.40
#